data_AF-A0A973Q1A8-F1
#
_entry.id   AF-A0A973Q1A8-F1
#
_cell.length_a   1.000
_cell.length_b   1.000
_cell.length_c   1.000
_cell.angle_alpha   90.00
_cell.angle_beta   90.00
_cell.angle_gamma   90.00
#
_symmetry.space_group_name_H-M   'P 1'
#
loop_
_entity.id
_entity.type
_entity.pdbx_description
1 polymer ?
#
loop_
_entity_poly.entity_id
_entity_poly.type
_entity_poly.pdbx_seq_one_letter_code
_entity_poly.pdbx_strand_id
1 'polypeptide(L)' 'MRKLLAAALCLAATATGCGASVEPAEEAKDARSTAVTLTNCGQKVTYDKVPERVVTNDVGITELMFALGLED' A
#
# COMPACT_ATOMS: atom_id res chain seq x y z
N MET A 1 -2.91 30.96 29.26
CA MET A 1 -2.70 29.52 29.59
C MET A 1 -3.73 28.58 28.94
N ARG A 2 -5.05 28.76 29.11
CA ARG A 2 -6.07 27.89 28.46
C ARG A 2 -5.99 27.80 26.93
N LYS A 3 -5.71 28.91 26.24
CA LYS A 3 -5.54 28.94 24.77
C LYS A 3 -4.33 28.14 24.29
N LEU A 4 -3.26 28.07 25.10
CA LEU A 4 -2.05 27.30 24.79
C LEU A 4 -2.28 25.80 24.96
N LEU A 5 -3.05 25.40 25.98
CA LEU A 5 -3.46 23.99 26.15
C LEU A 5 -4.34 23.51 24.99
N ALA A 6 -5.29 24.33 24.52
CA ALA A 6 -6.15 23.97 23.41
C ALA A 6 -5.37 23.78 22.10
N ALA A 7 -4.40 24.67 21.82
CA ALA A 7 -3.55 24.57 20.63
C ALA A 7 -2.65 23.32 20.68
N ALA A 8 -2.07 23.00 21.84
CA ALA A 8 -1.25 21.81 22.01
C ALA A 8 -2.06 20.51 21.84
N LEU A 9 -3.30 20.47 22.31
CA LEU A 9 -4.17 19.30 22.18
C LEU A 9 -4.62 19.05 20.73
N CYS A 10 -4.94 20.11 19.97
CA CYS A 10 -5.25 19.99 18.54
C CYS A 10 -4.05 19.46 17.74
N LEU A 11 -2.83 19.91 18.07
CA LEU A 11 -1.62 19.50 17.35
C LEU A 11 -1.24 18.03 17.65
N ALA A 12 -1.52 17.56 18.87
CA ALA A 12 -1.34 16.15 19.22
C ALA A 12 -2.35 15.22 18.51
N ALA A 13 -3.59 15.69 18.32
CA ALA A 13 -4.64 14.90 17.68
C ALA A 13 -4.39 14.68 16.17
N THR A 14 -3.69 15.58 15.49
CA THR A 14 -3.33 15.39 14.07
C THR A 14 -2.12 14.46 13.88
N ALA A 15 -1.34 14.22 14.93
CA ALA A 15 -0.13 13.38 14.86
C ALA A 15 -0.43 11.86 14.91
N THR A 16 -1.58 11.45 15.44
CA THR A 16 -1.97 10.03 15.52
C THR A 16 -2.86 9.57 14.35
N GLY A 17 -3.10 10.43 13.36
CA GLY A 17 -3.97 10.15 12.22
C GLY A 17 -3.36 9.24 11.13
N CYS A 18 -2.06 8.94 11.19
CA CYS A 18 -1.41 8.05 10.23
C CYS A 18 -1.16 6.68 10.88
N GLY A 19 -2.22 5.89 11.04
CA GLY A 19 -2.17 4.56 11.67
C GLY A 19 -1.65 3.43 10.76
N ALA A 20 -1.20 3.74 9.54
CA ALA A 20 -0.61 2.76 8.65
C ALA A 20 0.91 2.78 8.84
N SER A 21 1.44 1.72 9.46
CA SER A 21 2.87 1.43 9.39
C SER A 21 3.17 0.95 7.97
N VAL A 22 3.70 1.84 7.14
CA VAL A 22 4.17 1.47 5.79
C VAL A 22 5.56 0.87 5.93
N GLU A 23 5.80 -0.26 5.26
CA GLU A 23 7.16 -0.80 5.15
C GLU A 23 8.07 0.26 4.51
N PRO A 24 9.30 0.46 5.03
CA PRO A 24 10.25 1.35 4.40
C PRO A 24 10.41 0.98 2.92
N ALA A 25 10.33 1.98 2.03
CA ALA A 25 10.58 1.75 0.63
C ALA A 25 12.05 1.38 0.43
N GLU A 26 12.32 0.10 0.21
CA GLU A 26 13.61 -0.36 -0.30
C GLU A 26 13.76 0.15 -1.74
N GLU A 27 14.97 0.60 -2.12
CA GLU A 27 15.26 0.97 -3.50
C GLU A 27 14.89 -0.19 -4.43
N ALA A 28 14.00 0.08 -5.39
CA ALA A 28 13.56 -0.89 -6.36
C ALA A 28 14.77 -1.38 -7.17
N LYS A 29 15.33 -2.53 -6.77
CA LYS A 29 16.28 -3.27 -7.59
C LYS A 29 15.57 -3.62 -8.89
N ASP A 30 16.25 -3.42 -10.02
CA ASP A 30 15.77 -3.81 -11.36
C ASP A 30 14.99 -5.13 -11.26
N ALA A 31 13.67 -5.04 -11.38
CA ALA A 31 12.75 -6.13 -11.15
C ALA A 31 12.81 -7.09 -12.33
N ARG A 32 13.96 -7.76 -12.51
CA ARG A 32 13.99 -9.03 -13.21
C ARG A 32 13.02 -9.94 -12.49
N SER A 33 12.07 -10.47 -13.25
CA SER A 33 10.98 -11.38 -12.87
C SER A 33 11.41 -12.39 -11.81
N THR A 34 11.42 -11.98 -10.55
CA THR A 34 11.80 -12.81 -9.41
C THR A 34 10.51 -13.13 -8.71
N ALA A 35 10.32 -14.39 -8.34
CA ALA A 35 9.11 -14.84 -7.67
C ALA A 35 8.83 -13.96 -6.45
N VAL A 36 7.60 -13.45 -6.34
CA VAL A 36 7.14 -12.63 -5.21
C VAL A 36 6.23 -13.48 -4.35
N THR A 37 6.63 -13.70 -3.10
CA THR A 37 5.80 -14.38 -2.10
C THR A 37 5.23 -13.39 -1.11
N LEU A 38 3.91 -13.41 -0.94
CA LEU A 38 3.19 -12.52 -0.03
C LEU A 38 2.13 -13.30 0.77
N THR A 39 1.69 -12.73 1.89
CA THR A 39 0.55 -13.27 2.66
C THR A 39 -0.70 -12.48 2.32
N ASN A 40 -1.68 -13.11 1.69
CA ASN A 40 -2.98 -12.53 1.36
C ASN A 40 -4.07 -13.22 2.21
N CYS A 41 -4.76 -12.46 3.06
CA CYS A 41 -5.83 -12.97 3.92
C CYS A 41 -5.41 -14.21 4.76
N GLY A 42 -4.15 -14.24 5.22
CA GLY A 42 -3.58 -15.35 5.99
C GLY A 42 -3.06 -16.52 5.15
N GLN A 43 -3.23 -16.49 3.83
CA GLN A 43 -2.69 -17.49 2.90
C GLN A 43 -1.38 -17.01 2.29
N LYS A 44 -0.37 -17.88 2.29
CA LYS A 44 0.90 -17.60 1.62
C LYS A 44 0.75 -17.90 0.12
N VAL A 45 0.91 -16.88 -0.71
CA VAL A 45 0.77 -16.95 -2.18
C VAL A 45 2.09 -16.54 -2.82
N THR A 46 2.54 -17.29 -3.81
CA THR A 46 3.73 -16.96 -4.61
C THR A 46 3.32 -16.69 -6.05
N TYR A 47 3.77 -15.55 -6.56
CA TYR A 47 3.65 -15.16 -7.96
C TYR A 47 5.03 -15.34 -8.60
N ASP A 48 5.19 -16.39 -9.40
CA ASP A 48 6.48 -16.73 -10.01
C ASP A 48 6.92 -15.74 -11.11
N LYS A 49 5.94 -15.01 -11.66
CA LYS A 49 6.13 -13.94 -12.65
C LYS A 49 5.02 -12.90 -12.50
N VAL A 50 5.17 -11.78 -13.20
CA VAL A 50 4.10 -10.79 -13.34
C VAL A 50 2.86 -11.45 -13.97
N PRO A 51 1.67 -11.31 -13.38
CA PRO A 51 0.43 -11.83 -13.97
C PRO A 51 0.14 -11.17 -15.33
N GLU A 52 -0.17 -11.98 -16.35
CA GLU A 52 -0.47 -11.52 -17.71
C GLU A 52 -1.98 -11.55 -18.02
N ARG A 53 -2.80 -12.11 -17.11
CA ARG A 53 -4.26 -12.26 -17.28
C ARG A 53 -4.94 -12.13 -15.93
N VAL A 54 -5.32 -10.91 -15.58
CA VAL A 54 -5.94 -10.59 -14.28
C VAL A 54 -7.45 -10.45 -14.44
N VAL A 55 -8.20 -10.94 -13.46
CA VAL A 55 -9.64 -10.67 -13.33
C VAL A 55 -9.84 -9.81 -12.10
N THR A 56 -10.47 -8.65 -12.29
CA THR A 56 -10.80 -7.73 -11.20
C THR A 56 -12.27 -7.86 -10.85
N ASN A 57 -12.57 -7.86 -9.54
CA ASN A 57 -13.95 -7.99 -9.02
C ASN A 57 -14.50 -6.66 -8.49
N ASP A 58 -13.68 -5.62 -8.43
CA ASP A 58 -14.04 -4.30 -7.90
C ASP A 58 -13.45 -3.19 -8.77
N VAL A 59 -14.16 -2.06 -8.84
CA VAL A 59 -13.76 -0.90 -9.64
C VAL A 59 -12.45 -0.31 -9.13
N GLY A 60 -12.27 -0.18 -7.81
CA GLY A 60 -11.07 0.41 -7.23
C GLY A 60 -9.81 -0.44 -7.50
N ILE A 61 -9.96 -1.77 -7.54
CA ILE A 61 -8.86 -2.67 -7.92
C ILE A 61 -8.51 -2.48 -9.40
N THR A 62 -9.52 -2.32 -10.26
CA THR A 62 -9.33 -2.08 -11.69
C THR A 62 -8.60 -0.76 -11.94
N GLU A 63 -9.01 0.32 -11.28
CA GLU A 63 -8.36 1.63 -11.38
C GLU A 63 -6.92 1.60 -10.85
N LEU A 64 -6.63 0.81 -9.80
CA LEU A 64 -5.27 0.62 -9.32
C LEU A 64 -4.38 -0.07 -10.37
N MET A 65 -4.89 -1.08 -11.07
CA MET A 65 -4.12 -1.73 -12.16
C MET A 65 -3.79 -0.72 -13.26
N PHE A 66 -4.74 0.13 -13.65
CA PHE A 66 -4.50 1.20 -14.64
C PHE A 66 -3.47 2.23 -14.16
N ALA A 67 -3.56 2.66 -12.91
CA ALA A 67 -2.61 3.61 -12.34
C ALA A 67 -1.17 3.05 -12.29
N LEU A 68 -1.03 1.72 -12.29
CA LEU A 68 0.25 1.01 -12.29
C LEU A 68 0.74 0.61 -13.69
N GLY A 69 -0.03 0.88 -14.77
CA GLY A 69 0.34 0.49 -16.13
C GLY A 69 0.17 -1.02 -16.41
N LEU A 70 -0.80 -1.66 -15.76
CA LEU A 70 -1.08 -3.11 -15.84
C LEU A 70 -2.42 -3.40 -16.53
N GLU A 71 -2.81 -2.60 -17.51
CA GLU A 71 -4.10 -2.70 -18.23
C GLU A 71 -4.20 -3.85 -19.25
N ASP A 72 -3.08 -4.40 -19.72
CA ASP A 72 -2.99 -5.39 -20.81
C ASP A 72 -2.91 -6.85 -20.31
#